data_AF-A0A8J7Q112-F1
#
_entry.id   AF-A0A8J7Q112-F1
#
_cell.length_a   1.000
_cell.length_b   1.000
_cell.length_c   1.000
_cell.angle_alpha   90.00
_cell.angle_beta   90.00
_cell.angle_gamma   90.00
#
_symmetry.space_group_name_H-M   'P 1'
#
loop_
_entity.id
_entity.type
_entity.pdbx_description
1 polymer ?
#
loop_
_entity_poly.entity_id
_entity_poly.type
_entity_poly.pdbx_seq_one_letter_code
_entity_poly.pdbx_strand_id
1 'polypeptide(L)'
;MGADRVRAWLPQLTGITPGAIVVAGVAGGLDPSLRPGDVIVANEVRDEKGRAVLRGGGPLAADLRRMGMRVRTGAIVSTDRIINSIAERDRLAATGAIAVDMESAAVARAVSRRFPGRPVAVVRVIVDTAVIPVARLATVPAGIKALRVLRRTGPALRRWADLAGPRRVLLASPRAFCAGVERAIDVVELALQRFPRPVYVRRQIVHNAHVVADLERQGAVFVDELDEVPDGTTVLFSAHGVAPAVRDEAADRGLNVIDATCPLVAKVHTEARRFAARGDTVLLVGHEGHDETEGTLGEVPGRIHLVQNSEEAERVQVEDPNKVAVLLQTTLAADEANETVSVLRRRFPLIESSPTDDICYATTNRQQAVSAIAADSDVVIVLGSQNSSNSQRLVEVAHRAGATAHLADDASQILPEWLHGKSTVGITAGASAPPNLVDEVVAMLRALGPVELDERVVAAENVRFTLPRGVAG
;
A
#
# COMPACT_ATOMS: atom_id res chain seq x y z
N MET A 1 -1.24 -41.01 -10.08
CA MET A 1 -0.73 -39.63 -10.35
C MET A 1 -1.08 -38.76 -9.15
N GLY A 2 -0.41 -37.62 -8.92
CA GLY A 2 -0.58 -36.86 -7.67
C GLY A 2 0.20 -37.45 -6.49
N ALA A 3 -0.45 -37.72 -5.35
CA ALA A 3 0.20 -38.12 -4.08
C ALA A 3 1.13 -39.35 -4.18
N ASP A 4 0.85 -40.29 -5.09
CA ASP A 4 1.74 -41.44 -5.35
C ASP A 4 3.08 -41.02 -5.96
N ARG A 5 3.09 -40.02 -6.84
CA ARG A 5 4.34 -39.49 -7.40
C ARG A 5 5.14 -38.80 -6.31
N VAL A 6 4.48 -38.09 -5.40
CA VAL A 6 5.14 -37.47 -4.23
C VAL A 6 5.79 -38.54 -3.35
N ARG A 7 5.08 -39.64 -3.06
CA ARG A 7 5.62 -40.77 -2.29
C ARG A 7 6.82 -41.44 -2.96
N ALA A 8 6.80 -41.58 -4.29
CA ALA A 8 7.91 -42.17 -5.04
C ALA A 8 9.12 -41.23 -5.17
N TRP A 9 8.89 -39.91 -5.22
CA TRP A 9 9.94 -38.91 -5.41
C TRP A 9 10.59 -38.45 -4.11
N LEU A 10 9.85 -38.33 -3.01
CA LEU A 10 10.37 -37.81 -1.73
C LEU A 10 11.61 -38.56 -1.21
N PRO A 11 11.72 -39.91 -1.34
CA PRO A 11 12.93 -40.64 -0.96
C PRO A 11 14.17 -40.25 -1.78
N GLN A 12 14.00 -39.73 -3.01
CA GLN A 12 15.12 -39.27 -3.84
C GLN A 12 15.79 -38.00 -3.30
N LEU A 13 15.15 -37.32 -2.33
CA LEU A 13 15.74 -36.17 -1.63
C LEU A 13 16.59 -36.57 -0.42
N THR A 14 16.84 -37.86 -0.21
CA THR A 14 17.68 -38.34 0.89
C THR A 14 19.10 -37.79 0.73
N GLY A 15 19.64 -37.21 1.81
CA GLY A 15 20.95 -36.54 1.81
C GLY A 15 20.95 -35.09 1.35
N ILE A 16 19.81 -34.54 0.88
CA ILE A 16 19.70 -33.14 0.45
C ILE A 16 19.15 -32.29 1.60
N THR A 17 19.77 -31.14 1.86
CA THR A 17 19.26 -30.11 2.80
C THR A 17 19.04 -28.80 2.03
N PRO A 18 17.85 -28.59 1.44
CA PRO A 18 17.61 -27.42 0.61
C PRO A 18 17.51 -26.14 1.47
N GLY A 19 18.04 -25.03 0.95
CA GLY A 19 17.84 -23.70 1.53
C GLY A 19 16.39 -23.21 1.39
N ALA A 20 15.79 -23.47 0.23
CA ALA A 20 14.40 -23.18 -0.13
C ALA A 20 13.86 -24.25 -1.10
N ILE A 21 12.54 -24.33 -1.22
CA ILE A 21 11.87 -25.34 -2.05
C ILE A 21 10.87 -24.66 -2.97
N VAL A 22 10.96 -24.95 -4.27
CA VAL A 22 10.01 -24.45 -5.27
C VAL A 22 9.31 -25.62 -5.94
N VAL A 23 7.99 -25.58 -5.98
CA VAL A 23 7.16 -26.51 -6.74
C VAL A 23 6.65 -25.77 -7.97
N ALA A 24 7.27 -25.99 -9.13
CA ALA A 24 6.89 -25.35 -10.39
C ALA A 24 6.25 -26.36 -11.36
N GLY A 25 5.20 -25.95 -12.07
CA GLY A 25 4.48 -26.85 -12.97
C GLY A 25 3.38 -26.15 -13.76
N VAL A 26 2.42 -26.94 -14.25
CA VAL A 26 1.26 -26.45 -14.99
C VAL A 26 -0.03 -26.74 -14.24
N ALA A 27 -1.07 -25.94 -14.50
CA ALA A 27 -2.38 -26.09 -13.86
C ALA A 27 -3.51 -25.73 -14.83
N GLY A 28 -4.74 -26.09 -14.47
CA GLY A 28 -5.94 -25.58 -15.10
C GLY A 28 -6.49 -24.36 -14.38
N GLY A 29 -6.98 -23.39 -15.14
CA GLY A 29 -7.63 -22.19 -14.60
C GLY A 29 -9.06 -22.47 -14.14
N LEU A 30 -9.41 -21.93 -12.97
CA LEU A 30 -10.76 -21.92 -12.42
C LEU A 30 -11.38 -20.51 -12.48
N ASP A 31 -10.56 -19.47 -12.32
CA ASP A 31 -11.00 -18.08 -12.49
C ASP A 31 -11.20 -17.77 -14.00
N PRO A 32 -12.38 -17.25 -14.41
CA PRO A 32 -12.69 -16.96 -15.81
C PRO A 32 -11.78 -15.90 -16.47
N SER A 33 -11.11 -15.05 -15.68
CA SER A 33 -10.18 -14.04 -16.19
C SER A 33 -8.82 -14.61 -16.61
N LEU A 34 -8.52 -15.86 -16.22
CA LEU A 34 -7.26 -16.53 -16.52
C LEU A 34 -7.17 -16.98 -17.97
N ARG A 35 -5.95 -16.91 -18.51
CA ARG A 35 -5.64 -17.27 -19.89
C ARG A 35 -4.46 -18.25 -19.93
N PRO A 36 -4.32 -19.07 -20.99
CA PRO A 36 -3.15 -19.92 -21.13
C PRO A 36 -1.85 -19.09 -21.15
N GLY A 37 -0.88 -19.53 -20.34
CA GLY A 37 0.37 -18.80 -20.10
C GLY A 37 0.33 -17.81 -18.94
N ASP A 38 -0.81 -17.59 -18.29
CA ASP A 38 -0.86 -16.85 -17.02
C ASP A 38 -0.12 -17.66 -15.93
N VAL A 39 0.60 -16.96 -15.06
CA VAL A 39 1.39 -17.55 -13.98
C VAL A 39 0.68 -17.35 -12.66
N ILE A 40 0.52 -18.42 -11.89
CA ILE A 40 -0.04 -18.41 -10.56
C ILE A 40 1.09 -18.59 -9.56
N VAL A 41 1.27 -17.63 -8.65
CA VAL A 41 2.07 -17.80 -7.44
C VAL A 41 1.11 -18.06 -6.29
N ALA A 42 1.13 -19.27 -5.74
CA ALA A 42 0.14 -19.65 -4.75
C ALA A 42 0.39 -18.94 -3.40
N ASN A 43 -0.65 -18.34 -2.82
CA ASN A 43 -0.66 -17.90 -1.41
C ASN A 43 -1.21 -19.00 -0.48
N GLU A 44 -1.90 -19.98 -1.05
CA GLU A 44 -2.42 -21.16 -0.36
C GLU A 44 -2.47 -22.32 -1.36
N VAL A 45 -2.18 -23.52 -0.86
CA VAL A 45 -2.49 -24.77 -1.56
C VAL A 45 -3.34 -25.67 -0.66
N ARG A 46 -4.34 -26.33 -1.22
CA ARG A 46 -5.28 -27.16 -0.45
C ARG A 46 -5.75 -28.39 -1.21
N ASP A 47 -6.10 -29.41 -0.46
CA ASP A 47 -6.85 -30.58 -0.91
C ASP A 47 -7.71 -31.10 0.25
N GLU A 48 -8.32 -32.28 0.08
CA GLU A 48 -9.16 -32.93 1.09
C GLU A 48 -8.45 -33.19 2.44
N LYS A 49 -7.12 -33.25 2.45
CA LYS A 49 -6.31 -33.52 3.66
C LYS A 49 -5.88 -32.25 4.39
N GLY A 50 -6.24 -31.08 3.87
CA GLY A 50 -6.03 -29.80 4.51
C GLY A 50 -5.31 -28.77 3.64
N ARG A 51 -5.07 -27.60 4.25
CA ARG A 51 -4.51 -26.40 3.62
C ARG A 51 -3.08 -26.11 4.08
N ALA A 52 -2.29 -25.50 3.22
CA ALA A 52 -0.97 -24.95 3.54
C ALA A 52 -0.89 -23.51 3.02
N VAL A 53 -0.58 -22.56 3.91
CA VAL A 53 -0.46 -21.13 3.57
C VAL A 53 0.99 -20.82 3.19
N LEU A 54 1.18 -20.08 2.10
CA LEU A 54 2.46 -19.81 1.46
C LEU A 54 2.70 -18.29 1.40
N ARG A 55 3.17 -17.70 2.50
CA ARG A 55 3.31 -16.24 2.63
C ARG A 55 4.59 -15.65 1.99
N GLY A 56 5.56 -16.49 1.62
CA GLY A 56 6.84 -16.05 1.07
C GLY A 56 6.81 -15.72 -0.44
N GLY A 57 5.65 -15.87 -1.10
CA GLY A 57 5.53 -15.74 -2.55
C GLY A 57 5.55 -14.30 -3.09
N GLY A 58 5.41 -13.28 -2.23
CA GLY A 58 5.33 -11.86 -2.63
C GLY A 58 6.46 -11.43 -3.57
N PRO A 59 7.75 -11.61 -3.20
CA PRO A 59 8.86 -11.17 -4.03
C PRO A 59 9.00 -11.95 -5.33
N LEU A 60 8.60 -13.23 -5.33
CA LEU A 60 8.56 -14.03 -6.54
C LEU A 60 7.50 -13.50 -7.52
N ALA A 61 6.32 -13.15 -7.02
CA ALA A 61 5.25 -12.57 -7.84
C ALA A 61 5.67 -11.20 -8.42
N ALA A 62 6.28 -10.34 -7.60
CA ALA A 62 6.80 -9.04 -8.02
C ALA A 62 7.81 -9.17 -9.17
N ASP A 63 8.79 -10.07 -9.00
CA ASP A 63 9.85 -10.28 -9.98
C ASP A 63 9.34 -10.87 -11.30
N LEU A 64 8.41 -11.83 -11.22
CA LEU A 64 7.78 -12.41 -12.41
C LEU A 64 6.95 -11.37 -13.20
N ARG A 65 6.27 -10.44 -12.51
CA ARG A 65 5.57 -9.31 -13.17
C ARG A 65 6.55 -8.39 -13.87
N ARG A 66 7.66 -8.05 -13.21
CA ARG A 66 8.73 -7.23 -13.79
C ARG A 66 9.37 -7.87 -15.03
N MET A 67 9.40 -9.20 -15.10
CA MET A 67 9.80 -9.96 -16.30
C MET A 67 8.75 -9.95 -17.43
N GLY A 68 7.68 -9.16 -17.30
CA GLY A 68 6.61 -9.02 -18.29
C GLY A 68 5.61 -10.17 -18.31
N MET A 69 5.50 -10.96 -17.24
CA MET A 69 4.54 -12.05 -17.16
C MET A 69 3.22 -11.59 -16.53
N ARG A 70 2.11 -12.17 -16.98
CA ARG A 70 0.79 -12.01 -16.35
C ARG A 70 0.73 -12.91 -15.11
N VAL A 71 0.94 -12.32 -13.93
CA VAL A 71 0.99 -13.05 -12.66
C VAL A 71 -0.26 -12.80 -11.82
N ARG A 72 -0.89 -13.87 -11.33
CA ARG A 72 -1.93 -13.84 -10.30
C ARG A 72 -1.45 -14.52 -9.03
N THR A 73 -1.89 -14.02 -7.89
CA THR A 73 -1.67 -14.65 -6.59
C THR A 73 -3.01 -15.16 -6.08
N GLY A 74 -3.08 -16.41 -5.64
CA GLY A 74 -4.33 -16.97 -5.13
C GLY A 74 -4.23 -18.45 -4.79
N ALA A 75 -5.34 -18.99 -4.28
CA ALA A 75 -5.38 -20.37 -3.80
C ALA A 75 -5.39 -21.36 -4.97
N ILE A 76 -4.60 -22.44 -4.82
CA ILE A 76 -4.61 -23.57 -5.74
C ILE A 76 -5.20 -24.78 -5.03
N VAL A 77 -6.17 -25.44 -5.67
CA VAL A 77 -6.71 -26.71 -5.18
C VAL A 77 -6.05 -27.88 -5.91
N SER A 78 -5.63 -28.91 -5.18
CA SER A 78 -5.08 -30.13 -5.76
C SER A 78 -6.12 -31.25 -5.75
N THR A 79 -6.21 -31.99 -6.85
CA THR A 79 -7.12 -33.13 -7.05
C THR A 79 -6.33 -34.38 -7.46
N ASP A 80 -6.91 -35.57 -7.40
CA ASP A 80 -6.23 -36.82 -7.78
C ASP A 80 -6.38 -37.16 -9.28
N ARG A 81 -7.20 -36.39 -10.00
CA ARG A 81 -7.58 -36.61 -11.41
C ARG A 81 -7.71 -35.31 -12.18
N ILE A 82 -7.67 -35.39 -13.51
CA ILE A 82 -7.86 -34.22 -14.38
C ILE A 82 -9.33 -33.78 -14.37
N ILE A 83 -9.58 -32.49 -14.13
CA ILE A 83 -10.92 -31.92 -14.10
C ILE A 83 -11.32 -31.39 -15.48
N ASN A 84 -12.18 -32.13 -16.19
CA ASN A 84 -12.68 -31.76 -17.52
C ASN A 84 -14.11 -31.20 -17.52
N SER A 85 -14.87 -31.42 -16.44
CA SER A 85 -16.25 -30.94 -16.32
C SER A 85 -16.30 -29.48 -15.89
N ILE A 86 -17.06 -28.66 -16.61
CA ILE A 86 -17.31 -27.25 -16.25
C ILE A 86 -17.96 -27.17 -14.85
N ALA A 87 -18.99 -27.99 -14.61
CA ALA A 87 -19.69 -28.00 -13.31
C ALA A 87 -18.77 -28.36 -12.14
N GLU A 88 -17.76 -29.21 -12.36
CA GLU A 88 -16.78 -29.53 -11.31
C GLU A 88 -15.79 -28.37 -11.10
N ARG A 89 -15.37 -27.68 -12.17
CA ARG A 89 -14.56 -26.45 -12.06
C ARG A 89 -15.29 -25.36 -11.30
N ASP A 90 -16.57 -25.15 -11.59
CA ASP A 90 -17.39 -24.15 -10.89
C ASP A 90 -17.47 -24.44 -9.39
N ARG A 91 -17.65 -25.71 -9.00
CA ARG A 91 -17.62 -26.14 -7.59
C ARG A 91 -16.27 -25.85 -6.93
N LEU A 92 -15.17 -26.11 -7.62
CA LEU A 92 -13.83 -25.82 -7.11
C LEU A 92 -13.58 -24.30 -7.01
N ALA A 93 -14.01 -23.53 -8.02
CA ALA A 93 -13.93 -22.07 -8.03
C ALA A 93 -14.72 -21.45 -6.87
N ALA A 94 -15.89 -22.00 -6.53
CA ALA A 94 -16.71 -21.57 -5.40
C ALA A 94 -16.01 -21.72 -4.02
N THR A 95 -14.92 -22.48 -3.93
CA THR A 95 -14.07 -22.52 -2.72
C THR A 95 -13.16 -21.29 -2.58
N GLY A 96 -13.12 -20.43 -3.60
CA GLY A 96 -12.17 -19.31 -3.73
C GLY A 96 -10.83 -19.71 -4.37
N ALA A 97 -10.71 -20.92 -4.92
CA ALA A 97 -9.50 -21.35 -5.63
C ALA A 97 -9.51 -20.78 -7.06
N ILE A 98 -8.37 -20.24 -7.51
CA ILE A 98 -8.25 -19.66 -8.86
C ILE A 98 -7.67 -20.65 -9.87
N ALA A 99 -7.03 -21.73 -9.40
CA ALA A 99 -6.45 -22.76 -10.24
C ALA A 99 -6.55 -24.15 -9.60
N VAL A 100 -6.50 -25.19 -10.45
CA VAL A 100 -6.50 -26.60 -10.05
C VAL A 100 -5.27 -27.32 -10.61
N ASP A 101 -4.61 -28.11 -9.77
CA ASP A 101 -3.53 -29.02 -10.17
C ASP A 101 -3.70 -30.41 -9.54
N MET A 102 -2.67 -31.27 -9.59
CA MET A 102 -2.76 -32.63 -9.08
C MET A 102 -1.84 -32.94 -7.89
N GLU A 103 -0.95 -32.02 -7.52
CA GLU A 103 0.15 -32.34 -6.62
C GLU A 103 0.59 -31.21 -5.67
N SER A 104 0.24 -29.94 -5.90
CA SER A 104 0.75 -28.81 -5.11
C SER A 104 0.55 -28.99 -3.61
N ALA A 105 -0.66 -29.31 -3.16
CA ALA A 105 -0.98 -29.46 -1.75
C ALA A 105 -0.25 -30.66 -1.12
N ALA A 106 -0.20 -31.79 -1.83
CA ALA A 106 0.50 -32.99 -1.37
C ALA A 106 2.02 -32.76 -1.27
N VAL A 107 2.62 -32.12 -2.28
CA VAL A 107 4.05 -31.79 -2.30
C VAL A 107 4.35 -30.80 -1.18
N ALA A 108 3.64 -29.68 -1.09
CA ALA A 108 3.87 -28.65 -0.08
C ALA A 108 3.85 -29.23 1.34
N ARG A 109 2.85 -30.05 1.68
CA ARG A 109 2.80 -30.70 3.00
C ARG A 109 3.94 -31.71 3.21
N ALA A 110 4.28 -32.50 2.20
CA ALA A 110 5.36 -33.48 2.31
C ALA A 110 6.71 -32.79 2.55
N VAL A 111 7.00 -31.72 1.81
CA VAL A 111 8.26 -30.99 1.95
C VAL A 111 8.30 -30.18 3.25
N SER A 112 7.20 -29.55 3.68
CA SER A 112 7.17 -28.85 4.97
C SER A 112 7.36 -29.77 6.17
N ARG A 113 6.88 -31.03 6.10
CA ARG A 113 7.17 -32.04 7.14
C ARG A 113 8.62 -32.53 7.10
N ARG A 114 9.17 -32.72 5.90
CA ARG A 114 10.53 -33.26 5.73
C ARG A 114 11.61 -32.23 6.04
N PHE A 115 11.33 -30.96 5.75
CA PHE A 115 12.22 -29.82 5.88
C PHE A 115 11.52 -28.69 6.65
N PRO A 116 11.26 -28.88 7.95
CA PRO A 116 10.56 -27.89 8.76
C PRO A 116 11.32 -26.54 8.74
N GLY A 117 10.56 -25.45 8.62
CA GLY A 117 11.11 -24.09 8.59
C GLY A 117 11.78 -23.67 7.28
N ARG A 118 11.86 -24.55 6.26
CA ARG A 118 12.37 -24.16 4.94
C ARG A 118 11.29 -23.44 4.13
N PRO A 119 11.62 -22.31 3.48
CA PRO A 119 10.68 -21.60 2.60
C PRO A 119 10.17 -22.50 1.48
N VAL A 120 8.86 -22.40 1.21
CA VAL A 120 8.20 -23.13 0.12
C VAL A 120 7.45 -22.13 -0.75
N ALA A 121 7.69 -22.18 -2.07
CA ALA A 121 6.88 -21.49 -3.08
C ALA A 121 6.26 -22.49 -4.04
N VAL A 122 5.06 -22.17 -4.52
CA VAL A 122 4.36 -22.96 -5.54
C VAL A 122 4.03 -22.04 -6.70
N VAL A 123 4.49 -22.44 -7.89
CA VAL A 123 4.26 -21.72 -9.14
C VAL A 123 3.57 -22.65 -10.14
N ARG A 124 2.48 -22.18 -10.75
CA ARG A 124 1.77 -22.91 -11.79
C ARG A 124 1.53 -22.04 -13.00
N VAL A 125 1.70 -22.58 -14.20
CA VAL A 125 1.35 -21.90 -15.45
C VAL A 125 0.08 -22.50 -16.03
N ILE A 126 -0.89 -21.64 -16.35
CA ILE A 126 -2.20 -22.07 -16.83
C ILE A 126 -2.07 -22.67 -18.24
N VAL A 127 -2.58 -23.89 -18.43
CA VAL A 127 -2.63 -24.59 -19.73
C VAL A 127 -3.99 -24.43 -20.39
N ASP A 128 -5.05 -24.55 -19.61
CA ASP A 128 -6.43 -24.54 -20.05
C ASP A 128 -7.29 -23.69 -19.08
N THR A 129 -8.45 -23.20 -19.52
CA THR A 129 -9.22 -22.18 -18.78
C THR A 129 -10.50 -22.74 -18.20
N ALA A 130 -11.21 -21.96 -17.37
CA ALA A 130 -12.52 -22.31 -16.84
C ALA A 130 -13.53 -22.68 -17.97
N VAL A 131 -13.35 -22.10 -19.15
CA VAL A 131 -14.28 -22.22 -20.29
C VAL A 131 -13.80 -23.23 -21.34
N ILE A 132 -12.49 -23.48 -21.45
CA ILE A 132 -11.90 -24.36 -22.48
C ILE A 132 -11.02 -25.42 -21.79
N PRO A 133 -11.54 -26.66 -21.58
CA PRO A 133 -10.81 -27.73 -20.89
C PRO A 133 -9.72 -28.42 -21.74
N VAL A 134 -8.75 -29.05 -21.06
CA VAL A 134 -7.60 -29.79 -21.65
C VAL A 134 -7.98 -30.77 -22.77
N ALA A 135 -9.13 -31.43 -22.70
CA ALA A 135 -9.52 -32.53 -23.60
C ALA A 135 -9.81 -32.14 -25.08
N ARG A 136 -9.61 -30.87 -25.48
CA ARG A 136 -9.79 -30.42 -26.87
C ARG A 136 -8.45 -30.32 -27.59
N LEU A 137 -8.34 -30.75 -28.85
CA LEU A 137 -7.13 -30.62 -29.69
C LEU A 137 -6.55 -29.18 -29.74
N ALA A 138 -7.41 -28.17 -29.54
CA ALA A 138 -7.05 -26.76 -29.44
C ALA A 138 -6.16 -26.40 -28.22
N THR A 139 -5.95 -27.30 -27.25
CA THR A 139 -5.11 -27.06 -26.08
C THR A 139 -3.63 -27.38 -26.31
N VAL A 140 -3.26 -28.02 -27.42
CA VAL A 140 -1.84 -28.31 -27.73
C VAL A 140 -1.02 -27.02 -27.87
N PRO A 141 -1.44 -25.98 -28.65
CA PRO A 141 -0.73 -24.70 -28.68
C PRO A 141 -0.70 -24.00 -27.31
N ALA A 142 -1.77 -24.14 -26.53
CA ALA A 142 -1.89 -23.56 -25.19
C ALA A 142 -0.90 -24.21 -24.20
N GLY A 143 -0.74 -25.54 -24.25
CA GLY A 143 0.25 -26.29 -23.49
C GLY A 143 1.68 -25.94 -23.88
N ILE A 144 1.98 -25.79 -25.18
CA ILE A 144 3.29 -25.32 -25.64
C ILE A 144 3.59 -23.92 -25.09
N LYS A 145 2.60 -23.01 -25.15
CA LYS A 145 2.73 -21.65 -24.58
C LYS A 145 3.01 -21.72 -23.07
N ALA A 146 2.26 -22.53 -22.32
CA ALA A 146 2.43 -22.69 -20.89
C ALA A 146 3.83 -23.22 -20.54
N LEU A 147 4.33 -24.23 -21.24
CA LEU A 147 5.67 -24.78 -21.02
C LEU A 147 6.78 -23.78 -21.36
N ARG A 148 6.61 -22.95 -22.40
CA ARG A 148 7.56 -21.86 -22.71
C ARG A 148 7.60 -20.82 -21.59
N VAL A 149 6.44 -20.43 -21.06
CA VAL A 149 6.36 -19.50 -19.93
C VAL A 149 6.97 -20.12 -18.68
N LEU A 150 6.66 -21.39 -18.37
CA LEU A 150 7.23 -22.12 -17.22
C LEU A 150 8.75 -22.17 -17.28
N ARG A 151 9.35 -22.41 -18.45
CA ARG A 151 10.82 -22.35 -18.60
C ARG A 151 11.38 -20.95 -18.30
N ARG A 152 10.66 -19.89 -18.69
CA ARG A 152 11.06 -18.49 -18.44
C ARG A 152 10.99 -18.09 -16.97
N THR A 153 10.28 -18.81 -16.09
CA THR A 153 10.22 -18.48 -14.66
C THR A 153 11.53 -18.83 -13.93
N GLY A 154 12.36 -19.71 -14.48
CA GLY A 154 13.56 -20.26 -13.84
C GLY A 154 14.47 -19.24 -13.14
N PRO A 155 14.87 -18.12 -13.79
CA PRO A 155 15.69 -17.09 -13.15
C PRO A 155 15.05 -16.46 -11.91
N ALA A 156 13.74 -16.17 -11.95
CA ALA A 156 13.02 -15.61 -10.80
C ALA A 156 12.90 -16.61 -9.66
N LEU A 157 12.69 -17.90 -9.96
CA LEU A 157 12.67 -18.96 -8.94
C LEU A 157 14.01 -19.07 -8.21
N ARG A 158 15.13 -18.88 -8.92
CA ARG A 158 16.47 -18.87 -8.31
C ARG A 158 16.67 -17.66 -7.41
N ARG A 159 16.40 -16.45 -7.93
CA ARG A 159 16.49 -15.21 -7.11
C ARG A 159 15.63 -15.28 -5.86
N TRP A 160 14.42 -15.82 -5.96
CA TRP A 160 13.56 -16.04 -4.80
C TRP A 160 14.16 -17.03 -3.80
N ALA A 161 14.71 -18.15 -4.27
CA ALA A 161 15.35 -19.14 -3.41
C ALA A 161 16.56 -18.54 -2.67
N ASP A 162 17.30 -17.63 -3.31
CA ASP A 162 18.43 -16.92 -2.72
C ASP A 162 18.01 -15.90 -1.63
N LEU A 163 16.70 -15.65 -1.45
CA LEU A 163 16.20 -14.85 -0.33
C LEU A 163 16.08 -15.66 0.96
N ALA A 164 16.22 -16.99 0.91
CA ALA A 164 16.04 -17.80 2.10
C ALA A 164 17.16 -17.58 3.12
N GLY A 165 16.80 -17.24 4.35
CA GLY A 165 17.79 -16.98 5.39
C GLY A 165 17.23 -16.26 6.61
N PRO A 166 17.98 -16.26 7.73
CA PRO A 166 17.62 -15.51 8.92
C PRO A 166 17.69 -14.01 8.64
N ARG A 167 16.79 -13.25 9.28
CA ARG A 167 16.78 -11.77 9.22
C ARG A 167 16.51 -11.17 10.58
N ARG A 168 17.09 -9.99 10.81
CA ARG A 168 16.65 -9.05 11.82
C ARG A 168 15.70 -8.04 11.17
N VAL A 169 14.58 -7.76 11.80
CA VAL A 169 13.59 -6.80 11.34
C VAL A 169 13.46 -5.69 12.38
N LEU A 170 13.75 -4.46 11.96
CA LEU A 170 13.60 -3.26 12.78
C LEU A 170 12.27 -2.60 12.46
N LEU A 171 11.34 -2.54 13.42
CA LEU A 171 10.07 -1.86 13.23
C LEU A 171 10.13 -0.44 13.80
N ALA A 172 9.91 0.57 12.97
CA ALA A 172 9.77 1.95 13.42
C ALA A 172 8.46 2.15 14.19
N SER A 173 8.48 2.81 15.34
CA SER A 173 7.27 3.16 16.09
C SER A 173 7.32 4.61 16.58
N PRO A 174 6.33 5.46 16.23
CA PRO A 174 5.07 5.12 15.57
C PRO A 174 5.18 4.89 14.05
N ARG A 175 4.19 4.19 13.50
CA ARG A 175 4.03 3.84 12.07
C ARG A 175 2.54 3.67 11.74
N ALA A 176 2.20 3.57 10.46
CA ALA A 176 0.82 3.32 9.98
C ALA A 176 -0.14 4.46 10.37
N PHE A 177 -1.44 4.19 10.44
CA PHE A 177 -2.51 5.18 10.65
C PHE A 177 -2.23 6.23 11.72
N CYS A 178 -2.56 7.48 11.42
CA CYS A 178 -2.65 8.57 12.41
C CYS A 178 -4.12 8.86 12.76
N ALA A 179 -4.35 9.64 13.82
CA ALA A 179 -5.71 9.93 14.29
C ALA A 179 -6.60 10.62 13.24
N GLY A 180 -6.02 11.42 12.34
CA GLY A 180 -6.75 12.07 11.26
C GLY A 180 -7.25 11.07 10.20
N VAL A 181 -6.41 10.08 9.86
CA VAL A 181 -6.74 9.02 8.91
C VAL A 181 -7.75 8.05 9.48
N GLU A 182 -7.57 7.59 10.73
CA GLU A 182 -8.55 6.72 11.40
C GLU A 182 -9.93 7.38 11.41
N ARG A 183 -10.01 8.63 11.85
CA ARG A 183 -11.24 9.41 11.83
C ARG A 183 -11.87 9.47 10.43
N ALA A 184 -11.07 9.73 9.39
CA ALA A 184 -11.61 9.86 8.04
C ALA A 184 -12.18 8.55 7.50
N ILE A 185 -11.52 7.42 7.79
CA ILE A 185 -12.02 6.08 7.45
C ILE A 185 -13.32 5.79 8.22
N ASP A 186 -13.33 6.00 9.54
CA ASP A 186 -14.51 5.82 10.39
C ASP A 186 -15.72 6.63 9.88
N VAL A 187 -15.48 7.86 9.40
CA VAL A 187 -16.52 8.71 8.82
C VAL A 187 -17.14 8.08 7.58
N VAL A 188 -16.34 7.50 6.67
CA VAL A 188 -16.87 6.81 5.48
C VAL A 188 -17.63 5.55 5.87
N GLU A 189 -17.06 4.73 6.76
CA GLU A 189 -17.70 3.49 7.19
C GLU A 189 -19.05 3.75 7.88
N LEU A 190 -19.13 4.76 8.75
CA LEU A 190 -20.38 5.18 9.36
C LEU A 190 -21.36 5.77 8.34
N ALA A 191 -20.87 6.52 7.35
CA ALA A 191 -21.73 7.04 6.29
C ALA A 191 -22.36 5.89 5.48
N LEU A 192 -21.58 4.86 5.14
CA LEU A 192 -22.03 3.65 4.42
C LEU A 192 -23.05 2.80 5.21
N GLN A 193 -23.11 2.98 6.53
CA GLN A 193 -24.09 2.34 7.42
C GLN A 193 -25.37 3.17 7.57
N ARG A 194 -25.26 4.50 7.52
CA ARG A 194 -26.36 5.42 7.88
C ARG A 194 -27.10 6.02 6.69
N PHE A 195 -26.44 6.21 5.56
CA PHE A 195 -27.01 6.89 4.40
C PHE A 195 -27.33 5.92 3.25
N PRO A 196 -28.29 6.27 2.37
CA PRO A 196 -28.55 5.50 1.15
C PRO A 196 -27.29 5.38 0.30
N ARG A 197 -27.07 4.20 -0.29
CA ARG A 197 -25.95 3.93 -1.19
C ARG A 197 -26.29 4.32 -2.64
N PRO A 198 -25.29 4.68 -3.48
CA PRO A 198 -23.87 4.82 -3.13
C PRO A 198 -23.60 6.06 -2.28
N VAL A 199 -22.56 6.00 -1.44
CA VAL A 199 -22.00 7.17 -0.75
C VAL A 199 -20.83 7.69 -1.56
N TYR A 200 -20.87 8.97 -1.95
CA TYR A 200 -19.82 9.57 -2.76
C TYR A 200 -18.72 10.16 -1.89
N VAL A 201 -17.48 10.07 -2.34
CA VAL A 201 -16.33 10.71 -1.70
C VAL A 201 -15.59 11.52 -2.76
N ARG A 202 -15.43 12.83 -2.55
CA ARG A 202 -14.66 13.68 -3.46
C ARG A 202 -13.16 13.45 -3.23
N ARG A 203 -12.49 13.04 -4.30
CA ARG A 203 -11.12 12.49 -4.32
C ARG A 203 -10.96 11.33 -3.34
N GLN A 204 -9.76 10.79 -3.22
CA GLN A 204 -9.51 9.71 -2.26
C GLN A 204 -9.64 10.23 -0.82
N ILE A 205 -10.36 9.48 0.04
CA ILE A 205 -10.53 9.83 1.46
C ILE A 205 -9.17 10.02 2.16
N VAL A 206 -8.21 9.16 1.79
CA VAL A 206 -6.79 9.18 2.15
C VAL A 206 -5.99 8.63 0.97
N HIS A 207 -4.73 9.04 0.80
CA HIS A 207 -3.86 8.52 -0.27
C HIS A 207 -3.32 7.12 0.06
N ASN A 208 -4.17 6.10 -0.06
CA ASN A 208 -3.77 4.70 0.04
C ASN A 208 -4.69 3.78 -0.79
N ALA A 209 -4.10 3.06 -1.75
CA ALA A 209 -4.83 2.20 -2.68
C ALA A 209 -5.60 1.06 -1.99
N HIS A 210 -5.07 0.50 -0.89
CA HIS A 210 -5.74 -0.58 -0.16
C HIS A 210 -6.96 -0.08 0.60
N VAL A 211 -6.88 1.09 1.23
CA VAL A 211 -8.02 1.73 1.91
C VAL A 211 -9.12 2.08 0.92
N VAL A 212 -8.76 2.72 -0.20
CA VAL A 212 -9.70 3.08 -1.27
C VAL A 212 -10.41 1.84 -1.80
N ALA A 213 -9.66 0.82 -2.19
CA ALA A 213 -10.23 -0.42 -2.72
C ALA A 213 -11.11 -1.16 -1.71
N ASP A 214 -10.84 -1.04 -0.40
CA ASP A 214 -11.70 -1.64 0.62
C ASP A 214 -13.03 -0.89 0.75
N LEU A 215 -13.00 0.43 0.83
CA LEU A 215 -14.20 1.26 0.90
C LEU A 215 -15.07 1.14 -0.35
N GLU A 216 -14.45 1.02 -1.55
CA GLU A 216 -15.18 0.73 -2.79
C GLU A 216 -15.93 -0.61 -2.72
N ARG A 217 -15.28 -1.67 -2.20
CA ARG A 217 -15.95 -2.96 -1.99
C ARG A 217 -17.11 -2.87 -1.00
N GLN A 218 -17.04 -1.94 -0.04
CA GLN A 218 -18.11 -1.69 0.92
C GLN A 218 -19.26 -0.84 0.33
N GLY A 219 -19.03 -0.16 -0.80
CA GLY A 219 -20.04 0.59 -1.55
C GLY A 219 -19.81 2.10 -1.65
N ALA A 220 -18.61 2.59 -1.29
CA ALA A 220 -18.22 3.97 -1.57
C ALA A 220 -17.91 4.16 -3.07
N VAL A 221 -18.16 5.37 -3.58
CA VAL A 221 -17.81 5.76 -4.94
C VAL A 221 -16.93 7.00 -4.86
N PHE A 222 -15.68 6.86 -5.30
CA PHE A 222 -14.73 7.97 -5.35
C PHE A 222 -14.87 8.70 -6.69
N VAL A 223 -15.01 10.02 -6.64
CA VAL A 223 -15.11 10.91 -7.81
C VAL A 223 -13.99 11.95 -7.77
N ASP A 224 -13.60 12.50 -8.91
CA ASP A 224 -12.58 13.54 -8.93
C ASP A 224 -13.21 14.91 -8.60
N GLU A 225 -14.37 15.20 -9.20
CA GLU A 225 -15.10 16.44 -9.02
C GLU A 225 -16.57 16.24 -8.64
N LEU A 226 -17.20 17.32 -8.17
CA LEU A 226 -18.56 17.22 -7.66
C LEU A 226 -19.59 16.99 -8.76
N ASP A 227 -19.38 17.47 -9.98
CA ASP A 227 -20.32 17.32 -11.12
C ASP A 227 -20.62 15.86 -11.49
N GLU A 228 -19.77 14.92 -11.07
CA GLU A 228 -19.97 13.47 -11.16
C GLU A 228 -20.97 12.90 -10.13
N VAL A 229 -21.28 13.68 -9.08
CA VAL A 229 -22.18 13.30 -7.98
C VAL A 229 -23.61 13.71 -8.33
N PRO A 230 -24.64 12.86 -8.20
CA PRO A 230 -26.03 13.29 -8.41
C PRO A 230 -26.50 14.29 -7.34
N ASP A 231 -27.30 15.27 -7.74
CA ASP A 231 -27.87 16.28 -6.81
C ASP A 231 -28.66 15.63 -5.67
N GLY A 232 -28.67 16.27 -4.50
CA GLY A 232 -29.38 15.79 -3.30
C GLY A 232 -28.78 14.53 -2.64
N THR A 233 -27.68 13.97 -3.16
CA THR A 233 -27.02 12.80 -2.57
C THR A 233 -25.99 13.18 -1.51
N THR A 234 -25.55 12.19 -0.73
CA THR A 234 -24.51 12.36 0.29
C THR A 234 -23.12 12.33 -0.33
N VAL A 235 -22.32 13.37 -0.03
CA VAL A 235 -20.92 13.48 -0.45
C VAL A 235 -20.02 13.71 0.75
N LEU A 236 -18.87 13.05 0.77
CA LEU A 236 -17.83 13.21 1.78
C LEU A 236 -16.67 14.01 1.19
N PHE A 237 -16.13 14.96 1.97
CA PHE A 237 -14.85 15.60 1.69
C PHE A 237 -13.71 14.85 2.37
N SER A 238 -12.57 14.75 1.69
CA SER A 238 -11.41 13.96 2.14
C SER A 238 -10.73 14.55 3.39
N ALA A 239 -9.83 13.77 3.99
CA ALA A 239 -9.05 14.20 5.15
C ALA A 239 -8.14 15.41 4.85
N HIS A 240 -7.81 15.64 3.57
CA HIS A 240 -6.91 16.70 3.10
C HIS A 240 -7.57 18.07 3.04
N GLY A 241 -8.89 18.16 3.23
CA GLY A 241 -9.62 19.42 3.13
C GLY A 241 -9.95 19.83 1.71
N VAL A 242 -10.87 20.78 1.59
CA VAL A 242 -11.32 21.37 0.32
C VAL A 242 -11.37 22.88 0.44
N ALA A 243 -11.29 23.57 -0.69
CA ALA A 243 -11.46 25.01 -0.78
C ALA A 243 -12.91 25.43 -0.46
N PRO A 244 -13.16 26.66 0.01
CA PRO A 244 -14.51 27.21 0.19
C PRO A 244 -15.40 27.08 -1.06
N ALA A 245 -14.87 27.33 -2.26
CA ALA A 245 -15.63 27.23 -3.51
C ALA A 245 -16.25 25.83 -3.74
N VAL A 246 -15.58 24.77 -3.31
CA VAL A 246 -16.10 23.38 -3.38
C VAL A 246 -17.24 23.18 -2.38
N ARG A 247 -17.19 23.85 -1.22
CA ARG A 247 -18.29 23.82 -0.24
C ARG A 247 -19.51 24.58 -0.76
N ASP A 248 -19.28 25.73 -1.39
CA ASP A 248 -20.33 26.56 -1.99
C ASP A 248 -21.03 25.80 -3.13
N GLU A 249 -20.27 25.16 -4.02
CA GLU A 249 -20.82 24.32 -5.08
C GLU A 249 -21.70 23.18 -4.52
N ALA A 250 -21.22 22.47 -3.49
CA ALA A 250 -21.99 21.40 -2.86
C ALA A 250 -23.30 21.91 -2.24
N ALA A 251 -23.28 23.11 -1.64
CA ALA A 251 -24.45 23.76 -1.08
C ALA A 251 -25.45 24.18 -2.17
N ASP A 252 -24.98 24.80 -3.25
CA ASP A 252 -25.80 25.23 -4.39
C ASP A 252 -26.52 24.06 -5.05
N ARG A 253 -25.89 22.88 -5.02
CA ARG A 253 -26.44 21.62 -5.56
C ARG A 253 -27.26 20.81 -4.56
N GLY A 254 -27.45 21.34 -3.34
CA GLY A 254 -28.23 20.70 -2.29
C GLY A 254 -27.66 19.35 -1.85
N LEU A 255 -26.34 19.14 -1.98
CA LEU A 255 -25.69 17.90 -1.54
C LEU A 255 -25.67 17.82 -0.01
N ASN A 256 -25.85 16.61 0.52
CA ASN A 256 -25.69 16.35 1.95
C ASN A 256 -24.21 16.11 2.27
N VAL A 257 -23.52 17.19 2.65
CA VAL A 257 -22.06 17.18 2.87
C VAL A 257 -21.68 16.62 4.25
N ILE A 258 -20.73 15.69 4.26
CA ILE A 258 -20.06 15.19 5.46
C ILE A 258 -18.56 15.51 5.35
N ASP A 259 -18.07 16.47 6.13
CA ASP A 259 -16.68 16.93 6.06
C ASP A 259 -15.75 16.07 6.94
N ALA A 260 -14.93 15.22 6.31
CA ALA A 260 -13.94 14.39 6.98
C ALA A 260 -12.56 15.06 7.11
N THR A 261 -12.43 16.36 6.80
CA THR A 261 -11.16 17.11 6.93
C THR A 261 -10.51 16.86 8.29
N CYS A 262 -9.21 16.59 8.27
CA CYS A 262 -8.42 16.42 9.50
C CYS A 262 -8.46 17.72 10.31
N PRO A 263 -8.72 17.67 11.64
CA PRO A 263 -8.73 18.87 12.47
C PRO A 263 -7.44 19.69 12.43
N LEU A 264 -6.29 19.05 12.16
CA LEU A 264 -5.00 19.75 12.01
C LEU A 264 -4.89 20.48 10.67
N VAL A 265 -5.53 19.99 9.61
CA VAL A 265 -5.65 20.71 8.32
C VAL A 265 -6.63 21.88 8.48
N ALA A 266 -7.77 21.66 9.14
CA ALA A 266 -8.75 22.71 9.40
C ALA A 266 -8.17 23.87 10.24
N LYS A 267 -7.20 23.59 11.12
CA LYS A 267 -6.41 24.60 11.82
C LYS A 267 -5.63 25.47 10.82
N VAL A 268 -4.89 24.88 9.88
CA VAL A 268 -4.13 25.62 8.84
C VAL A 268 -5.06 26.50 8.01
N HIS A 269 -6.22 25.99 7.58
CA HIS A 269 -7.23 26.77 6.87
C HIS A 269 -7.71 27.99 7.70
N THR A 270 -7.89 27.80 9.01
CA THR A 270 -8.32 28.87 9.91
C THR A 270 -7.25 29.93 10.09
N GLU A 271 -5.99 29.54 10.25
CA GLU A 271 -4.87 30.48 10.33
C GLU A 271 -4.66 31.23 9.01
N ALA A 272 -4.82 30.58 7.85
CA ALA A 272 -4.77 31.24 6.55
C ALA A 272 -5.77 32.40 6.44
N ARG A 273 -7.04 32.14 6.81
CA ARG A 273 -8.08 33.19 6.85
C ARG A 273 -7.75 34.29 7.87
N ARG A 274 -7.20 33.92 9.03
CA ARG A 274 -6.85 34.87 10.10
C ARG A 274 -5.73 35.82 9.69
N PHE A 275 -4.63 35.30 9.13
CA PHE A 275 -3.51 36.13 8.66
C PHE A 275 -3.96 37.03 7.51
N ALA A 276 -4.70 36.50 6.54
CA ALA A 276 -5.20 37.33 5.45
C ALA A 276 -6.16 38.43 5.92
N ALA A 277 -7.02 38.15 6.91
CA ALA A 277 -7.93 39.15 7.49
C ALA A 277 -7.19 40.29 8.23
N ARG A 278 -5.97 40.05 8.70
CA ARG A 278 -5.08 41.08 9.26
C ARG A 278 -4.37 41.91 8.18
N GLY A 279 -4.50 41.52 6.92
CA GLY A 279 -3.83 42.12 5.77
C GLY A 279 -2.44 41.56 5.51
N ASP A 280 -2.09 40.42 6.10
CA ASP A 280 -0.80 39.76 5.85
C ASP A 280 -0.83 39.04 4.49
N THR A 281 0.30 39.04 3.79
CA THR A 281 0.58 38.14 2.66
C THR A 281 0.96 36.78 3.23
N VAL A 282 0.25 35.71 2.84
CA VAL A 282 0.52 34.37 3.37
C VAL A 282 1.43 33.63 2.41
N LEU A 283 2.56 33.14 2.91
CA LEU A 283 3.45 32.24 2.20
C LEU A 283 3.17 30.81 2.68
N LEU A 284 2.57 30.00 1.83
CA LEU A 284 2.31 28.60 2.12
C LEU A 284 3.49 27.76 1.63
N VAL A 285 4.24 27.16 2.56
CA VAL A 285 5.25 26.15 2.22
C VAL A 285 4.55 24.82 1.98
N GLY A 286 4.66 24.27 0.77
CA GLY A 286 3.88 23.11 0.35
C GLY A 286 4.23 22.63 -1.05
N HIS A 287 3.57 21.58 -1.53
CA HIS A 287 3.76 21.06 -2.88
C HIS A 287 2.61 21.42 -3.80
N GLU A 288 2.92 21.87 -5.03
CA GLU A 288 1.91 22.13 -6.04
C GLU A 288 1.14 20.85 -6.40
N GLY A 289 -0.17 20.98 -6.66
CA GLY A 289 -1.04 19.86 -7.03
C GLY A 289 -1.41 18.89 -5.91
N HIS A 290 -1.00 19.15 -4.66
CA HIS A 290 -1.43 18.35 -3.52
C HIS A 290 -2.80 18.82 -2.99
N ASP A 291 -3.73 17.90 -2.73
CA ASP A 291 -5.10 18.19 -2.26
C ASP A 291 -5.15 19.21 -1.10
N GLU A 292 -4.30 19.02 -0.09
CA GLU A 292 -4.21 19.91 1.08
C GLU A 292 -3.72 21.32 0.73
N THR A 293 -2.80 21.40 -0.24
CA THR A 293 -2.27 22.68 -0.71
C THR A 293 -3.31 23.42 -1.53
N GLU A 294 -4.02 22.73 -2.43
CA GLU A 294 -5.14 23.30 -3.18
C GLU A 294 -6.26 23.79 -2.27
N GLY A 295 -6.62 22.98 -1.26
CA GLY A 295 -7.60 23.35 -0.23
C GLY A 295 -7.20 24.62 0.51
N THR A 296 -5.94 24.70 0.95
CA THR A 296 -5.44 25.87 1.70
C THR A 296 -5.31 27.11 0.82
N LEU A 297 -4.78 26.99 -0.41
CA LEU A 297 -4.67 28.10 -1.36
C LEU A 297 -6.05 28.70 -1.70
N GLY A 298 -7.08 27.86 -1.76
CA GLY A 298 -8.45 28.28 -2.03
C GLY A 298 -9.13 29.04 -0.89
N GLU A 299 -8.60 29.00 0.35
CA GLU A 299 -9.21 29.67 1.50
C GLU A 299 -9.24 31.19 1.36
N VAL A 300 -8.19 31.79 0.78
CA VAL A 300 -8.13 33.24 0.51
C VAL A 300 -7.47 33.50 -0.84
N PRO A 301 -8.24 33.40 -1.93
CA PRO A 301 -7.70 33.56 -3.28
C PRO A 301 -6.97 34.89 -3.47
N GLY A 302 -5.77 34.83 -4.06
CA GLY A 302 -4.94 36.00 -4.36
C GLY A 302 -4.14 36.57 -3.19
N ARG A 303 -4.25 36.01 -1.97
CA ARG A 303 -3.43 36.43 -0.81
C ARG A 303 -2.46 35.37 -0.30
N ILE A 304 -2.51 34.17 -0.86
CA ILE A 304 -1.64 33.05 -0.50
C ILE A 304 -0.71 32.76 -1.69
N HIS A 305 0.60 32.78 -1.45
CA HIS A 305 1.61 32.37 -2.43
C HIS A 305 2.23 31.04 -2.01
N LEU A 306 2.25 30.08 -2.92
CA LEU A 306 2.93 28.80 -2.72
C LEU A 306 4.45 28.98 -2.83
N VAL A 307 5.18 28.34 -1.92
CA VAL A 307 6.65 28.25 -1.93
C VAL A 307 7.04 26.78 -1.74
N GLN A 308 7.66 26.16 -2.73
CA GLN A 308 7.92 24.71 -2.70
C GLN A 308 9.28 24.32 -2.13
N ASN A 309 10.25 25.24 -2.13
CA ASN A 309 11.62 24.96 -1.73
C ASN A 309 12.39 26.24 -1.34
N SER A 310 13.62 26.07 -0.87
CA SER A 310 14.50 27.17 -0.47
C SER A 310 14.83 28.12 -1.63
N GLU A 311 14.98 27.64 -2.87
CA GLU A 311 15.23 28.51 -4.02
C GLU A 311 14.05 29.42 -4.37
N GLU A 312 12.82 28.89 -4.32
CA GLU A 312 11.61 29.69 -4.49
C GLU A 312 11.44 30.67 -3.33
N ALA A 313 11.79 30.25 -2.11
CA ALA A 313 11.82 31.14 -0.95
C ALA A 313 12.81 32.29 -1.12
N GLU A 314 13.90 32.15 -1.90
CA GLU A 314 14.81 33.25 -2.23
C GLU A 314 14.22 34.27 -3.22
N ARG A 315 13.28 33.84 -4.06
CA ARG A 315 12.78 34.62 -5.20
C ARG A 315 11.38 35.18 -4.98
N VAL A 316 10.61 34.62 -4.04
CA VAL A 316 9.23 35.03 -3.76
C VAL A 316 9.15 36.54 -3.49
N GLN A 317 8.16 37.18 -4.09
CA GLN A 317 7.88 38.61 -3.94
C GLN A 317 6.58 38.78 -3.13
N VAL A 318 6.57 39.77 -2.25
CA VAL A 318 5.41 40.12 -1.42
C VAL A 318 5.20 41.63 -1.51
N GLU A 319 3.96 42.10 -1.41
CA GLU A 319 3.66 43.54 -1.52
C GLU A 319 4.24 44.34 -0.35
N ASP A 320 4.07 43.83 0.88
CA ASP A 320 4.62 44.45 2.09
C ASP A 320 5.47 43.42 2.86
N PRO A 321 6.82 43.54 2.81
CA PRO A 321 7.75 42.67 3.53
C PRO A 321 7.59 42.67 5.06
N ASN A 322 6.87 43.64 5.63
CA ASN A 322 6.60 43.74 7.07
C ASN A 322 5.26 43.10 7.47
N LYS A 323 4.45 42.67 6.50
CA LYS A 323 3.15 42.02 6.72
C LYS A 323 3.10 40.69 5.99
N VAL A 324 3.91 39.75 6.48
CA VAL A 324 4.03 38.41 5.91
C VAL A 324 3.78 37.39 7.00
N ALA A 325 3.02 36.34 6.66
CA ALA A 325 2.86 35.16 7.50
C ALA A 325 3.32 33.92 6.74
N VAL A 326 3.83 32.91 7.45
CA VAL A 326 4.16 31.60 6.89
C VAL A 326 3.25 30.52 7.47
N LEU A 327 2.75 29.66 6.60
CA LEU A 327 2.04 28.43 6.93
C LEU A 327 2.73 27.26 6.24
N LEU A 328 2.53 26.05 6.77
CA LEU A 328 3.11 24.85 6.19
C LEU A 328 2.05 23.78 5.94
N GLN A 329 2.25 23.03 4.86
CA GLN A 329 1.57 21.76 4.64
C GLN A 329 1.94 20.75 5.74
N THR A 330 0.98 19.97 6.22
CA THR A 330 1.11 19.13 7.42
C THR A 330 2.01 17.89 7.24
N THR A 331 2.31 17.51 6.00
CA THR A 331 3.04 16.29 5.61
C THR A 331 4.44 16.54 5.03
N LEU A 332 5.01 17.74 5.23
CA LEU A 332 6.36 18.06 4.76
C LEU A 332 7.46 17.30 5.53
N ALA A 333 8.62 17.12 4.89
CA ALA A 333 9.84 16.76 5.60
C ALA A 333 10.24 17.92 6.54
N ALA A 334 10.44 17.63 7.82
CA ALA A 334 10.73 18.66 8.81
C ALA A 334 12.00 19.46 8.46
N ASP A 335 13.05 18.78 7.97
CA ASP A 335 14.31 19.43 7.63
C ASP A 335 14.18 20.38 6.42
N GLU A 336 13.47 19.98 5.37
CA GLU A 336 13.26 20.82 4.18
C GLU A 336 12.38 22.03 4.47
N ALA A 337 11.34 21.82 5.28
CA ALA A 337 10.49 22.88 5.76
C ALA A 337 11.31 23.88 6.59
N ASN A 338 12.16 23.41 7.49
CA ASN A 338 13.03 24.25 8.31
C ASN A 338 14.05 25.04 7.47
N GLU A 339 14.60 24.44 6.42
CA GLU A 339 15.49 25.13 5.47
C GLU A 339 14.74 26.27 4.76
N THR A 340 13.56 25.96 4.19
CA THR A 340 12.72 26.93 3.48
C THR A 340 12.26 28.07 4.38
N VAL A 341 11.77 27.75 5.58
CA VAL A 341 11.34 28.75 6.58
C VAL A 341 12.52 29.61 7.05
N SER A 342 13.72 29.04 7.15
CA SER A 342 14.93 29.79 7.52
C SER A 342 15.30 30.83 6.46
N VAL A 343 15.17 30.51 5.17
CA VAL A 343 15.32 31.48 4.07
C VAL A 343 14.24 32.57 4.17
N LEU A 344 12.98 32.19 4.39
CA LEU A 344 11.87 33.15 4.54
C LEU A 344 12.08 34.10 5.73
N ARG A 345 12.48 33.60 6.89
CA ARG A 345 12.76 34.42 8.09
C ARG A 345 13.93 35.37 7.88
N ARG A 346 14.95 34.95 7.11
CA ARG A 346 16.07 35.83 6.77
C ARG A 346 15.63 36.95 5.83
N ARG A 347 14.76 36.66 4.85
CA ARG A 347 14.26 37.65 3.88
C ARG A 347 13.18 38.56 4.45
N PHE A 348 12.35 38.05 5.35
CA PHE A 348 11.24 38.74 5.99
C PHE A 348 11.40 38.65 7.52
N PRO A 349 12.21 39.52 8.16
CA PRO A 349 12.52 39.41 9.58
C PRO A 349 11.32 39.54 10.54
N LEU A 350 10.22 40.14 10.07
CA LEU A 350 8.97 40.29 10.81
C LEU A 350 7.92 39.21 10.45
N ILE A 351 8.32 38.16 9.72
CA ILE A 351 7.39 37.10 9.31
C ILE A 351 6.77 36.43 10.54
N GLU A 352 5.44 36.38 10.56
CA GLU A 352 4.71 35.67 11.60
C GLU A 352 4.49 34.21 11.21
N SER A 353 4.40 33.34 12.20
CA SER A 353 4.02 31.94 12.04
C SER A 353 2.97 31.59 13.08
N SER A 354 2.21 30.51 12.84
CA SER A 354 1.34 29.96 13.88
C SER A 354 2.16 29.66 15.16
N PRO A 355 1.61 29.87 16.38
CA PRO A 355 2.28 29.56 17.64
C PRO A 355 2.62 28.07 17.83
N THR A 356 1.97 27.21 17.05
CA THR A 356 2.16 25.75 17.06
C THR A 356 2.52 25.30 15.65
N ASP A 357 3.42 24.32 15.54
CA ASP A 357 3.86 23.77 14.26
C ASP A 357 2.66 23.33 13.40
N ASP A 358 2.77 23.60 12.10
CA ASP A 358 1.77 23.18 11.12
C ASP A 358 2.09 21.78 10.56
N ILE A 359 3.36 21.36 10.57
CA ILE A 359 3.72 19.95 10.40
C ILE A 359 3.12 19.17 11.56
N CYS A 360 2.27 18.20 11.25
CA CYS A 360 1.53 17.50 12.29
C CYS A 360 2.43 16.55 13.09
N TYR A 361 2.01 16.25 14.33
CA TYR A 361 2.72 15.32 15.22
C TYR A 361 3.02 13.97 14.54
N ALA A 362 2.06 13.47 13.74
CA ALA A 362 2.15 12.16 13.12
C ALA A 362 3.28 12.10 12.08
N THR A 363 3.44 13.19 11.31
CA THR A 363 4.52 13.36 10.33
C THR A 363 5.87 13.40 11.04
N THR A 364 6.02 14.28 12.03
CA THR A 364 7.27 14.44 12.79
C THR A 364 7.71 13.14 13.47
N ASN A 365 6.79 12.48 14.18
CA ASN A 365 7.12 11.25 14.90
C ASN A 365 7.50 10.11 13.96
N ARG A 366 6.84 9.97 12.80
CA ARG A 366 7.18 8.92 11.81
C ARG A 366 8.52 9.18 11.16
N GLN A 367 8.87 10.44 10.88
CA GLN A 367 10.19 10.82 10.37
C GLN A 367 11.29 10.50 11.40
N GLN A 368 11.07 10.81 12.68
CA GLN A 368 11.98 10.41 13.75
C GLN A 368 12.10 8.88 13.86
N ALA A 369 10.98 8.16 13.76
CA ALA A 369 10.94 6.71 13.89
C ALA A 369 11.68 6.02 12.74
N VAL A 370 11.52 6.48 11.49
CA VAL A 370 12.25 5.92 10.34
C VAL A 370 13.74 6.24 10.43
N SER A 371 14.12 7.45 10.83
CA SER A 371 15.54 7.81 11.07
C SER A 371 16.20 6.92 12.12
N ALA A 372 15.47 6.58 13.20
CA ALA A 372 15.98 5.74 14.27
C ALA A 372 16.26 4.28 13.87
N ILE A 373 15.61 3.78 12.82
CA ILE A 373 15.87 2.42 12.30
C ILE A 373 16.79 2.43 11.07
N ALA A 374 16.85 3.54 10.33
CA ALA A 374 17.57 3.61 9.05
C ALA A 374 19.07 3.35 9.23
N ALA A 375 19.69 3.95 10.24
CA ALA A 375 21.13 3.78 10.51
C ALA A 375 21.54 2.32 10.82
N ASP A 376 20.61 1.54 11.37
CA ASP A 376 20.83 0.14 11.74
C ASP A 376 20.33 -0.86 10.67
N SER A 377 19.85 -0.37 9.51
CA SER A 377 19.20 -1.19 8.47
C SER A 377 20.03 -1.31 7.18
N ASP A 378 20.13 -2.51 6.61
CA ASP A 378 20.75 -2.70 5.29
C ASP A 378 19.84 -2.21 4.14
N VAL A 379 18.53 -2.19 4.41
CA VAL A 379 17.45 -1.72 3.55
C VAL A 379 16.25 -1.31 4.42
N VAL A 380 15.55 -0.24 4.04
CA VAL A 380 14.29 0.20 4.65
C VAL A 380 13.14 0.03 3.67
N ILE A 381 12.06 -0.60 4.10
CA ILE A 381 10.82 -0.73 3.35
C ILE A 381 9.79 0.20 3.98
N VAL A 382 9.34 1.18 3.22
CA VAL A 382 8.28 2.10 3.60
C VAL A 382 6.99 1.62 2.94
N LEU A 383 5.98 1.29 3.75
CA LEU A 383 4.66 0.91 3.24
C LEU A 383 3.78 2.14 3.00
N GLY A 384 3.28 2.28 1.77
CA GLY A 384 2.41 3.38 1.37
C GLY A 384 2.32 3.52 -0.15
N SER A 385 1.30 4.26 -0.60
CA SER A 385 1.05 4.47 -2.03
C SER A 385 1.88 5.60 -2.61
N GLN A 386 2.11 5.54 -3.91
CA GLN A 386 2.93 6.52 -4.64
C GLN A 386 2.38 7.95 -4.56
N ASN A 387 1.07 8.14 -4.39
CA ASN A 387 0.47 9.46 -4.24
C ASN A 387 0.46 9.99 -2.78
N SER A 388 0.97 9.23 -1.81
CA SER A 388 1.05 9.68 -0.41
C SER A 388 2.30 10.52 -0.17
N SER A 389 2.13 11.83 0.03
CA SER A 389 3.25 12.73 0.34
C SER A 389 4.02 12.30 1.58
N ASN A 390 3.33 12.00 2.69
CA ASN A 390 3.98 11.53 3.91
C ASN A 390 4.81 10.26 3.66
N SER A 391 4.31 9.29 2.88
CA SER A 391 5.05 8.04 2.62
C SER A 391 6.31 8.27 1.79
N GLN A 392 6.27 9.14 0.78
CA GLN A 392 7.46 9.52 0.02
C GLN A 392 8.52 10.19 0.93
N ARG A 393 8.08 11.08 1.82
CA ARG A 393 8.96 11.81 2.75
C ARG A 393 9.71 10.85 3.68
N LEU A 394 9.08 9.75 4.10
CA LEU A 394 9.77 8.73 4.90
C LEU A 394 10.88 8.01 4.12
N VAL A 395 10.72 7.83 2.80
CA VAL A 395 11.77 7.25 1.94
C VAL A 395 12.95 8.21 1.83
N GLU A 396 12.68 9.49 1.59
CA GLU A 396 13.70 10.54 1.52
C GLU A 396 14.46 10.69 2.83
N VAL A 397 13.75 10.68 3.97
CA VAL A 397 14.36 10.74 5.31
C VAL A 397 15.24 9.51 5.56
N ALA A 398 14.78 8.30 5.21
CA ALA A 398 15.59 7.09 5.33
C ALA A 398 16.87 7.15 4.47
N HIS A 399 16.79 7.71 3.25
CA HIS A 399 17.95 7.94 2.40
C HIS A 399 18.95 8.93 3.00
N ARG A 400 18.47 10.05 3.56
CA ARG A 400 19.32 11.04 4.25
C ARG A 400 20.00 10.46 5.49
N ALA A 401 19.30 9.56 6.19
CA ALA A 401 19.85 8.81 7.30
C ALA A 401 20.84 7.69 6.89
N GLY A 402 21.13 7.55 5.58
CA GLY A 402 22.16 6.66 5.04
C GLY A 402 21.68 5.29 4.60
N ALA A 403 20.38 4.99 4.68
CA ALA A 403 19.83 3.70 4.26
C ALA A 403 19.43 3.68 2.78
N THR A 404 19.48 2.50 2.16
CA THR A 404 18.72 2.26 0.93
C THR A 404 17.25 2.09 1.31
N ALA A 405 16.35 2.89 0.78
CA ALA A 405 14.92 2.84 1.09
C ALA A 405 14.07 2.61 -0.17
N HIS A 406 12.97 1.89 -0.01
CA HIS A 406 12.01 1.61 -1.09
C HIS A 406 10.57 1.81 -0.60
N LEU A 407 9.74 2.40 -1.47
CA LEU A 407 8.31 2.51 -1.28
C LEU A 407 7.61 1.28 -1.88
N ALA A 408 6.67 0.70 -1.16
CA ALA A 408 5.81 -0.37 -1.67
C ALA A 408 4.38 -0.23 -1.11
N ASP A 409 3.37 -0.49 -1.95
CA ASP A 409 1.98 -0.58 -1.47
C ASP A 409 1.80 -1.78 -0.53
N ASP A 410 2.35 -2.93 -0.91
CA ASP A 410 2.21 -4.19 -0.16
C ASP A 410 3.39 -5.16 -0.39
N ALA A 411 3.32 -6.32 0.28
CA ALA A 411 4.31 -7.39 0.16
C ALA A 411 4.50 -7.94 -1.27
N SER A 412 3.54 -7.73 -2.18
CA SER A 412 3.57 -8.19 -3.57
C SER A 412 4.31 -7.25 -4.52
N GLN A 413 4.71 -6.07 -4.05
CA GLN A 413 5.58 -5.13 -4.77
C GLN A 413 7.05 -5.22 -4.34
N ILE A 414 7.35 -5.88 -3.23
CA ILE A 414 8.73 -6.02 -2.73
C ILE A 414 9.55 -6.86 -3.70
N LEU A 415 10.62 -6.30 -4.25
CA LEU A 415 11.47 -6.99 -5.23
C LEU A 415 12.56 -7.85 -4.54
N PRO A 416 12.96 -9.01 -5.10
CA PRO A 416 14.02 -9.84 -4.55
C PRO A 416 15.35 -9.09 -4.36
N GLU A 417 15.73 -8.22 -5.29
CA GLU A 417 16.96 -7.43 -5.19
C GLU A 417 17.00 -6.51 -3.97
N TRP A 418 15.86 -6.10 -3.43
CA TRP A 418 15.81 -5.28 -2.21
C TRP A 418 16.20 -6.08 -0.97
N LEU A 419 16.05 -7.40 -1.01
CA LEU A 419 16.27 -8.30 0.13
C LEU A 419 17.50 -9.20 -0.03
N HIS A 420 18.05 -9.32 -1.25
CA HIS A 420 19.16 -10.20 -1.55
C HIS A 420 20.44 -9.73 -0.85
N GLY A 421 21.06 -10.61 -0.07
CA GLY A 421 22.25 -10.29 0.73
C GLY A 421 22.01 -9.32 1.90
N LYS A 422 20.75 -8.97 2.19
CA LYS A 422 20.37 -8.06 3.28
C LYS A 422 19.95 -8.85 4.51
N SER A 423 20.61 -8.58 5.63
CA SER A 423 20.44 -9.26 6.90
C SER A 423 19.49 -8.52 7.84
N THR A 424 19.53 -7.19 7.81
CA THR A 424 18.69 -6.32 8.62
C THR A 424 17.77 -5.49 7.74
N VAL A 425 16.47 -5.65 7.94
CA VAL A 425 15.41 -4.96 7.19
C VAL A 425 14.66 -4.02 8.12
N GLY A 426 14.74 -2.73 7.85
CA GLY A 426 13.89 -1.73 8.49
C GLY A 426 12.50 -1.71 7.85
N ILE A 427 11.44 -1.62 8.65
CA ILE A 427 10.07 -1.49 8.16
C ILE A 427 9.38 -0.33 8.88
N THR A 428 8.77 0.55 8.08
CA THR A 428 7.86 1.58 8.55
C THR A 428 6.66 1.66 7.61
N ALA A 429 5.68 2.47 7.96
CA ALA A 429 4.48 2.68 7.17
C ALA A 429 4.02 4.13 7.30
N GLY A 430 3.59 4.71 6.18
CA GLY A 430 3.06 6.08 6.15
C GLY A 430 1.74 6.20 6.92
N ALA A 431 1.34 7.45 7.19
CA ALA A 431 0.14 7.76 7.97
C ALA A 431 -1.17 7.26 7.35
N SER A 432 -1.19 6.97 6.04
CA SER A 432 -2.35 6.43 5.31
C SER A 432 -2.31 4.91 5.12
N ALA A 433 -1.25 4.23 5.56
CA ALA A 433 -1.08 2.80 5.34
C ALA A 433 -1.75 1.97 6.46
N PRO A 434 -2.63 1.00 6.11
CA PRO A 434 -3.22 0.09 7.07
C PRO A 434 -2.19 -0.71 7.88
N PRO A 435 -2.37 -0.89 9.21
CA PRO A 435 -1.43 -1.64 10.05
C PRO A 435 -1.18 -3.08 9.58
N ASN A 436 -2.19 -3.75 9.02
CA ASN A 436 -2.07 -5.14 8.54
C ASN A 436 -1.03 -5.29 7.41
N LEU A 437 -0.73 -4.24 6.65
CA LEU A 437 0.29 -4.32 5.59
C LEU A 437 1.68 -4.57 6.19
N VAL A 438 1.97 -3.98 7.36
CA VAL A 438 3.23 -4.24 8.09
C VAL A 438 3.29 -5.70 8.52
N ASP A 439 2.20 -6.22 9.08
CA ASP A 439 2.10 -7.61 9.51
C ASP A 439 2.26 -8.59 8.35
N GLU A 440 1.71 -8.26 7.18
CA GLU A 440 1.84 -9.04 5.95
C GLU A 440 3.30 -9.12 5.47
N VAL A 441 4.04 -8.00 5.48
CA VAL A 441 5.47 -8.00 5.14
C VAL A 441 6.29 -8.79 6.16
N VAL A 442 6.04 -8.61 7.46
CA VAL A 442 6.71 -9.40 8.50
C VAL A 442 6.42 -10.89 8.34
N ALA A 443 5.17 -11.26 8.04
CA ALA A 443 4.79 -12.65 7.80
C ALA A 443 5.41 -13.21 6.50
N MET A 444 5.57 -12.40 5.47
CA MET A 444 6.30 -12.75 4.25
C MET A 444 7.78 -13.01 4.56
N LEU A 445 8.45 -12.15 5.31
CA LEU A 445 9.85 -12.35 5.72
C LEU A 445 10.02 -13.61 6.59
N ARG A 446 9.09 -13.86 7.53
CA ARG A 446 9.06 -15.09 8.33
C ARG A 446 8.88 -16.36 7.49
N ALA A 447 8.19 -16.25 6.35
CA ALA A 447 8.06 -17.36 5.41
C ALA A 447 9.31 -17.59 4.54
N LEU A 448 10.23 -16.62 4.50
CA LEU A 448 11.55 -16.72 3.86
C LEU A 448 12.66 -17.17 4.83
N GLY A 449 12.39 -17.22 6.13
CA GLY A 449 13.32 -17.74 7.13
C GLY A 449 13.04 -17.21 8.54
N PRO A 450 13.88 -17.57 9.53
CA PRO A 450 13.76 -17.05 10.89
C PRO A 450 13.83 -15.51 10.92
N VAL A 451 12.96 -14.87 11.71
CA VAL A 451 12.96 -13.42 11.89
C VAL A 451 13.07 -13.07 13.36
N GLU A 452 14.11 -12.31 13.71
CA GLU A 452 14.21 -11.58 14.97
C GLU A 452 13.55 -10.22 14.78
N LEU A 453 12.58 -9.88 15.64
CA LEU A 453 11.83 -8.62 15.56
C LEU A 453 12.27 -7.69 16.69
N ASP A 454 12.70 -6.49 16.34
CA ASP A 454 13.11 -5.43 17.27
C ASP A 454 12.30 -4.16 16.93
N GLU A 455 11.44 -3.72 17.85
CA GLU A 455 10.63 -2.51 17.68
C GLU A 455 11.29 -1.31 18.35
N ARG A 456 11.54 -0.26 17.57
CA ARG A 456 12.14 0.99 18.02
C ARG A 456 11.07 2.05 18.23
N VAL A 457 10.70 2.23 19.49
CA VAL A 457 9.73 3.24 19.92
C VAL A 457 10.43 4.56 20.21
N VAL A 458 10.17 5.57 19.39
CA VAL A 458 10.71 6.93 19.59
C VAL A 458 9.70 7.88 20.24
N ALA A 459 8.40 7.59 20.10
CA ALA A 459 7.31 8.41 20.64
C ALA A 459 6.06 7.56 20.89
N ALA A 460 5.20 8.02 21.80
CA ALA A 460 3.87 7.47 22.01
C ALA A 460 2.81 8.44 21.48
N GLU A 461 1.85 7.92 20.71
CA GLU A 461 0.75 8.71 20.13
C GLU A 461 -0.57 8.37 20.83
N ASN A 462 -1.15 9.33 21.55
CA ASN A 462 -2.43 9.16 22.28
C ASN A 462 -3.55 10.09 21.77
N VAL A 463 -3.33 10.73 20.62
CA VAL A 463 -4.27 11.70 20.04
C VAL A 463 -5.47 10.94 19.46
N ARG A 464 -6.69 11.46 19.71
CA ARG A 464 -7.92 11.00 19.08
C ARG A 464 -8.75 12.20 18.68
N PHE A 465 -9.40 12.13 17.52
CA PHE A 465 -10.29 13.18 17.04
C PHE A 465 -11.75 12.72 17.10
N THR A 466 -12.64 13.65 17.43
CA THR A 466 -14.08 13.38 17.47
C THR A 466 -14.66 13.32 16.06
N LEU A 467 -15.66 12.46 15.88
CA LEU A 467 -16.39 12.33 14.62
C LEU A 467 -17.24 13.59 14.34
N PRO A 468 -17.45 13.97 13.06
CA PRO A 468 -18.38 15.04 12.69
C PRO A 468 -19.80 14.75 13.16
N ARG A 469 -20.54 15.80 13.53
CA ARG A 469 -21.94 15.68 14.01
C ARG A 469 -22.89 15.00 13.02
N GLY A 470 -22.64 15.12 11.71
CA GLY A 470 -23.47 14.49 10.66
C GLY A 470 -23.42 12.96 10.62
N VAL A 471 -22.41 12.35 11.26
CA VAL A 471 -22.23 10.88 11.36
C VAL A 471 -22.09 10.39 12.80
N ALA A 472 -21.95 11.28 13.78
CA ALA A 472 -22.04 10.93 15.20
C ALA A 472 -23.49 10.56 15.57
N GLY A 473 -23.65 9.53 16.40
CA GLY A 473 -24.97 9.06 16.87
C GLY A 473 -25.66 10.04 17.80
#